data_AF-A0A2D6HZC5-F1
#
_entry.id   AF-A0A2D6HZC5-F1
#
_cell.length_a   1.000
_cell.length_b   1.000
_cell.length_c   1.000
_cell.angle_alpha   90.00
_cell.angle_beta   90.00
_cell.angle_gamma   90.00
#
_symmetry.space_group_name_H-M   'P 1'
#
loop_
_entity.id
_entity.type
_entity.pdbx_description
1 polymer ?
#
loop_
_entity_poly.entity_id
_entity_poly.type
_entity_poly.pdbx_seq_one_letter_code
_entity_poly.pdbx_strand_id
1 'polypeptide(L)'
;MTKTTNGTPIFHADHGVESAFDMIDAYMAGLPPGFFIGVMPLPPNSGIESALYGPTAGDSPVPESDVEYVVRGNRAGPSRLVARPKRPADHLVVIGIAGEDPKVFTAYGSIGPDVAPREPWDKSLSPSEREESRVFWSEHALAQL
;
A
#
# COMPACT_ATOMS: atom_id res chain seq x y z
N MET A 1 -6.60 -4.09 -17.38
CA MET A 1 -5.37 -3.46 -16.87
C MET A 1 -5.64 -1.98 -16.77
N THR A 2 -5.58 -1.44 -15.56
CA THR A 2 -5.80 -0.01 -15.30
C THR A 2 -4.61 0.79 -15.82
N LYS A 3 -4.83 2.04 -16.22
CA LYS A 3 -3.78 2.93 -16.71
C LYS A 3 -3.95 4.31 -16.09
N THR A 4 -2.84 5.01 -15.83
CA THR A 4 -2.87 6.43 -15.46
C THR A 4 -3.35 7.29 -16.63
N THR A 5 -3.49 8.60 -16.41
CA THR A 5 -3.89 9.59 -17.43
C THR A 5 -2.97 9.56 -18.65
N ASN A 6 -1.66 9.42 -18.45
CA ASN A 6 -0.67 9.33 -19.53
C ASN A 6 -0.51 7.90 -20.09
N GLY A 7 -1.36 6.96 -19.69
CA GLY A 7 -1.37 5.60 -20.21
C GLY A 7 -0.39 4.64 -19.53
N THR A 8 0.26 5.04 -18.43
CA THR A 8 1.16 4.20 -17.64
C THR A 8 0.38 3.01 -17.08
N PRO A 9 0.75 1.75 -17.38
CA PRO A 9 0.08 0.58 -16.84
C PRO A 9 0.18 0.50 -15.31
N ILE A 10 -0.95 0.22 -14.67
CA ILE A 10 -1.03 -0.10 -13.25
C ILE A 10 -1.49 -1.55 -13.08
N PHE A 11 -0.65 -2.36 -12.43
CA PHE A 11 -0.93 -3.78 -12.19
C PHE A 11 -1.86 -3.99 -11.01
N HIS A 12 -1.70 -3.19 -9.95
CA HIS A 12 -2.56 -3.21 -8.77
C HIS A 12 -2.84 -1.78 -8.31
N ALA A 13 -4.11 -1.41 -8.33
CA ALA A 13 -4.62 -0.16 -7.76
C ALA A 13 -5.71 -0.53 -6.76
N ASP A 14 -5.62 0.02 -5.55
CA ASP A 14 -6.61 -0.17 -4.50
C ASP A 14 -7.35 1.16 -4.22
N HIS A 15 -8.56 1.07 -3.66
CA HIS A 15 -9.21 2.12 -2.87
C HIS A 15 -9.23 3.54 -3.47
N GLY A 16 -9.69 3.70 -4.72
CA GLY A 16 -9.99 5.02 -5.29
C GLY A 16 -8.78 5.79 -5.83
N VAL A 17 -7.63 5.12 -5.98
CA VAL A 17 -6.37 5.70 -6.48
C VAL A 17 -6.50 6.32 -7.89
N GLU A 18 -7.57 6.03 -8.63
CA GLU A 18 -7.92 6.70 -9.89
C GLU A 18 -7.93 8.22 -9.78
N SER A 19 -8.33 8.78 -8.64
CA SER A 19 -8.35 10.22 -8.42
C SER A 19 -6.96 10.86 -8.36
N ALA A 20 -5.89 10.06 -8.23
CA ALA A 20 -4.52 10.51 -8.14
C ALA A 20 -3.65 10.17 -9.35
N PHE A 21 -4.22 9.71 -10.47
CA PHE A 21 -3.43 9.34 -11.65
C PHE A 21 -2.55 10.47 -12.20
N ASP A 22 -3.05 11.70 -12.22
CA ASP A 22 -2.25 12.87 -12.63
C ASP A 22 -1.07 13.13 -11.67
N MET A 23 -1.27 12.91 -10.37
CA MET A 23 -0.22 13.03 -9.36
C MET A 23 0.85 11.95 -9.54
N ILE A 24 0.44 10.71 -9.82
CA ILE A 24 1.35 9.59 -10.11
C ILE A 24 2.20 9.93 -11.34
N ASP A 25 1.57 10.37 -12.43
CA ASP A 25 2.26 10.72 -13.66
C ASP A 25 3.24 11.87 -13.46
N ALA A 26 2.82 12.93 -12.74
CA ALA A 26 3.67 14.08 -12.43
C ALA A 26 4.89 13.69 -11.57
N TYR A 27 4.69 12.82 -10.58
CA TYR A 27 5.78 12.32 -9.74
C TYR A 27 6.77 11.50 -10.56
N MET A 28 6.28 10.56 -11.37
CA MET A 28 7.12 9.69 -12.19
C MET A 28 7.93 10.46 -13.23
N ALA A 29 7.38 11.54 -13.80
CA ALA A 29 8.10 12.40 -14.75
C ALA A 29 9.33 13.09 -14.13
N GLY A 30 9.36 13.26 -12.81
CA GLY A 30 10.49 13.85 -12.08
C GLY A 30 11.56 12.85 -11.63
N LEU A 31 11.35 11.55 -11.83
CA LEU A 31 12.28 10.51 -11.35
C LEU A 31 13.35 10.15 -12.38
N PRO A 32 14.57 9.78 -11.94
CA PRO A 32 15.51 9.10 -12.82
C PRO A 32 14.95 7.74 -13.27
N PRO A 33 15.37 7.22 -14.44
CA PRO A 33 14.98 5.88 -14.87
C PRO A 33 15.37 4.81 -13.85
N GLY A 34 14.46 3.88 -13.55
CA GLY A 34 14.72 2.78 -12.62
C GLY A 34 13.56 2.48 -11.67
N PHE A 35 13.79 1.50 -10.79
CA PHE A 35 12.83 1.12 -9.74
C PHE A 35 12.72 2.22 -8.68
N PHE A 36 11.50 2.48 -8.23
CA PHE A 36 11.24 3.44 -7.16
C PHE A 36 10.12 2.96 -6.22
N ILE A 37 10.19 3.47 -5.00
CA ILE A 37 9.11 3.48 -4.01
C ILE A 37 8.90 4.94 -3.64
N GLY A 38 7.73 5.48 -3.97
CA GLY A 38 7.36 6.87 -3.72
C GLY A 38 6.25 6.96 -2.70
N VAL A 39 6.34 7.94 -1.80
CA VAL A 39 5.27 8.30 -0.89
C VAL A 39 5.00 9.79 -1.06
N MET A 40 3.77 10.13 -1.41
CA MET A 40 3.37 11.51 -1.73
C MET A 40 2.23 11.94 -0.81
N PRO A 41 2.24 13.17 -0.29
CA PRO A 41 1.09 13.69 0.44
C PRO A 41 -0.11 13.82 -0.49
N LEU A 42 -1.27 13.38 -0.02
CA LEU A 42 -2.55 13.55 -0.72
C LEU A 42 -3.19 14.88 -0.32
N PRO A 43 -3.92 15.54 -1.25
CA PRO A 43 -4.77 16.65 -0.87
C PRO A 43 -5.90 16.17 0.06
N PRO A 44 -6.40 17.03 0.96
CA PRO A 44 -7.59 16.72 1.74
C PRO A 44 -8.76 16.32 0.83
N ASN A 45 -9.56 15.35 1.26
CA ASN A 45 -10.71 14.84 0.52
C ASN A 45 -10.35 14.25 -0.87
N SER A 46 -9.17 13.65 -1.02
CA SER A 46 -8.77 12.92 -2.23
C SER A 46 -9.70 11.76 -2.61
N GLY A 47 -10.54 11.30 -1.66
CA GLY A 47 -11.40 10.12 -1.82
C GLY A 47 -10.64 8.80 -1.74
N ILE A 48 -9.32 8.84 -1.54
CA ILE A 48 -8.48 7.66 -1.40
C ILE A 48 -8.52 7.21 0.06
N GLU A 49 -8.66 5.90 0.25
CA GLU A 49 -8.73 5.32 1.58
C GLU A 49 -7.47 4.50 1.89
N SER A 50 -7.11 4.48 3.18
CA SER A 50 -6.16 3.54 3.76
C SER A 50 -6.88 2.43 4.50
N ALA A 51 -6.43 1.21 4.28
CA ALA A 51 -6.86 0.04 5.02
C ALA A 51 -5.99 -0.22 6.26
N LEU A 52 -4.86 0.47 6.45
CA LEU A 52 -3.92 0.12 7.52
C LEU A 52 -4.38 0.68 8.88
N TYR A 53 -4.34 -0.19 9.89
CA TYR A 53 -4.44 0.15 11.30
C TYR A 53 -3.17 -0.24 12.04
N GLY A 54 -2.83 0.54 13.07
CA GLY A 54 -1.71 0.29 13.96
C GLY A 54 -0.80 1.51 14.15
N PRO A 55 0.32 1.37 14.88
CA PRO A 55 1.21 2.47 15.24
C PRO A 55 1.66 3.37 14.09
N THR A 56 2.01 2.81 12.93
CA THR A 56 2.43 3.59 11.74
C THR A 56 1.30 4.39 11.11
N ALA A 57 0.04 4.03 11.40
CA ALA A 57 -1.14 4.80 11.03
C ALA A 57 -1.62 5.74 12.16
N GLY A 58 -0.85 5.87 13.24
CA GLY A 58 -1.19 6.72 14.40
C GLY A 58 -2.17 6.09 15.40
N ASP A 59 -2.43 4.79 15.29
CA ASP A 59 -3.31 4.07 16.23
C ASP A 59 -2.51 3.38 17.36
N SER A 60 -3.21 2.91 18.38
CA SER A 60 -2.64 1.90 19.29
C SER A 60 -2.38 0.56 18.57
N PRO A 61 -1.43 -0.27 19.04
CA PRO A 61 -1.23 -1.62 18.53
C PRO A 61 -2.52 -2.41 18.42
N VAL A 62 -2.75 -3.05 17.27
CA VAL A 62 -3.94 -3.89 17.05
C VAL A 62 -3.76 -5.20 17.81
N PRO A 63 -4.59 -5.48 18.84
CA PRO A 63 -4.45 -6.69 19.64
C PRO A 63 -4.84 -7.92 18.81
N GLU A 64 -4.19 -9.04 19.10
CA GLU A 64 -4.46 -10.31 18.41
C GLU A 64 -5.90 -10.82 18.60
N SER A 65 -6.58 -10.40 19.69
CA SER A 65 -7.99 -10.72 19.93
C SER A 65 -8.96 -10.11 18.92
N ASP A 66 -8.57 -9.02 18.26
CA ASP A 66 -9.42 -8.28 17.32
C ASP A 66 -9.17 -8.72 15.87
N VAL A 67 -8.31 -9.73 15.69
CA VAL A 67 -7.72 -10.08 14.41
C VAL A 67 -8.30 -11.36 13.84
N GLU A 68 -8.59 -11.32 12.55
CA GLU A 68 -8.94 -12.48 11.75
C GLU A 68 -7.91 -12.69 10.64
N TYR A 69 -7.47 -13.94 10.48
CA TYR A 69 -6.56 -14.33 9.40
C TYR A 69 -7.34 -14.84 8.20
N VAL A 70 -7.31 -14.07 7.11
CA VAL A 70 -8.13 -14.37 5.92
C VAL A 70 -7.27 -14.38 4.66
N VAL A 71 -7.38 -15.45 3.87
CA VAL A 71 -6.76 -15.50 2.53
C VAL A 71 -7.60 -14.64 1.58
N ARG A 72 -7.03 -13.50 1.15
CA ARG A 72 -7.72 -12.56 0.24
C ARG A 72 -7.46 -12.90 -1.22
N GLY A 73 -8.52 -13.17 -1.98
CA GLY A 73 -8.43 -13.48 -3.40
C GLY A 73 -7.50 -14.66 -3.68
N ASN A 74 -6.54 -14.47 -4.59
CA ASN A 74 -5.56 -15.51 -4.99
C ASN A 74 -4.22 -15.39 -4.25
N ARG A 75 -4.16 -14.70 -3.10
CA ARG A 75 -2.93 -14.56 -2.31
C ARG A 75 -2.47 -15.94 -1.78
N ALA A 76 -1.15 -16.11 -1.63
CA ALA A 76 -0.56 -17.38 -1.22
C ALA A 76 -0.70 -17.68 0.29
N GLY A 77 -1.02 -16.67 1.10
CA GLY A 77 -1.19 -16.80 2.54
C GLY A 77 -2.23 -15.83 3.11
N PRO A 78 -2.60 -16.00 4.39
CA PRO A 78 -3.62 -15.20 5.03
C PRO A 78 -3.11 -13.80 5.42
N SER A 79 -3.94 -12.79 5.18
CA SER A 79 -3.74 -11.44 5.69
C SER A 79 -4.28 -11.29 7.11
N ARG A 80 -3.61 -10.46 7.92
CA ARG A 80 -4.06 -10.06 9.26
C ARG A 80 -5.10 -8.94 9.12
N LEU A 81 -6.37 -9.24 9.38
CA LEU A 81 -7.49 -8.30 9.22
C LEU A 81 -8.11 -7.91 10.55
N VAL A 82 -8.69 -6.70 10.63
CA VAL A 82 -9.48 -6.22 11.77
C VAL A 82 -10.86 -5.77 11.29
N ALA A 83 -11.91 -6.05 12.07
CA ALA A 83 -13.30 -5.70 11.76
C ALA A 83 -13.57 -4.19 11.96
N ARG A 84 -12.88 -3.37 11.16
CA ARG A 84 -13.00 -1.91 11.14
C ARG A 84 -13.08 -1.43 9.67
N PRO A 85 -13.79 -0.32 9.39
CA PRO A 85 -13.88 0.23 8.04
C PRO A 85 -12.53 0.82 7.59
N LYS A 86 -12.38 1.04 6.29
CA LYS A 86 -11.28 1.84 5.73
C LYS A 86 -11.46 3.31 6.14
N ARG A 87 -10.37 4.08 6.13
CA ARG A 87 -10.35 5.49 6.55
C ARG A 87 -9.72 6.36 5.48
N PRO A 88 -10.01 7.68 5.43
CA PRO A 88 -9.30 8.58 4.52
C PRO A 88 -7.78 8.46 4.66
N ALA A 89 -7.09 8.44 3.52
CA ALA A 89 -5.62 8.43 3.46
C ALA A 89 -5.07 9.85 3.38
N ASP A 90 -3.93 10.07 4.03
CA ASP A 90 -3.17 11.33 3.97
C ASP A 90 -2.01 11.26 2.97
N HIS A 91 -1.63 10.04 2.56
CA HIS A 91 -0.52 9.78 1.66
C HIS A 91 -0.91 8.74 0.59
N LEU A 92 -0.29 8.85 -0.57
CA LEU A 92 -0.32 7.87 -1.65
C LEU A 92 1.04 7.19 -1.74
N VAL A 93 1.05 5.86 -1.63
CA VAL A 93 2.23 5.05 -1.89
C VAL A 93 2.18 4.53 -3.32
N VAL A 94 3.28 4.65 -4.06
CA VAL A 94 3.43 4.16 -5.44
C VAL A 94 4.73 3.38 -5.57
N ILE A 95 4.64 2.16 -6.07
CA ILE A 95 5.79 1.29 -6.32
C ILE A 95 5.84 0.96 -7.80
N GLY A 96 6.97 1.23 -8.45
CA GLY A 96 7.03 1.10 -9.90
C GLY A 96 8.43 1.21 -10.51
N ILE A 97 8.46 1.33 -11.83
CA ILE A 97 9.63 1.66 -12.64
C ILE A 97 9.33 2.94 -13.41
N ALA A 98 10.23 3.93 -13.33
CA ALA A 98 10.21 5.14 -14.13
C ALA A 98 11.15 5.02 -15.34
N GLY A 99 10.95 5.83 -16.39
CA GLY A 99 11.78 5.86 -17.61
C GLY A 99 10.97 5.67 -18.89
N GLU A 100 11.61 5.08 -19.92
CA GLU A 100 11.03 4.93 -21.27
C GLU A 100 9.81 3.99 -21.34
N ASP A 101 9.73 3.00 -20.46
CA ASP A 101 8.59 2.06 -20.34
C ASP A 101 8.07 2.06 -18.89
N PRO A 102 7.39 3.15 -18.47
CA PRO A 102 6.98 3.34 -17.09
C PRO A 102 5.90 2.33 -16.70
N LYS A 103 5.98 1.80 -15.47
CA LYS A 103 5.03 0.82 -14.92
C LYS A 103 4.81 1.05 -13.44
N VAL A 104 3.56 1.00 -13.00
CA VAL A 104 3.20 1.00 -11.59
C VAL A 104 2.78 -0.41 -11.20
N PHE A 105 3.54 -1.05 -10.30
CA PHE A 105 3.19 -2.36 -9.79
C PHE A 105 2.03 -2.27 -8.81
N THR A 106 2.09 -1.31 -7.90
CA THR A 106 1.13 -1.14 -6.82
C THR A 106 0.97 0.35 -6.49
N ALA A 107 -0.26 0.80 -6.28
CA ALA A 107 -0.56 2.09 -5.67
C ALA A 107 -1.73 2.00 -4.67
N TYR A 108 -1.56 2.59 -3.48
CA TYR A 108 -2.55 2.54 -2.37
C TYR A 108 -2.44 3.73 -1.42
N GLY A 109 -3.52 4.00 -0.69
CA GLY A 109 -3.58 5.03 0.35
C GLY A 109 -2.95 4.60 1.68
N SER A 110 -2.21 5.51 2.31
CA SER A 110 -1.64 5.37 3.65
C SER A 110 -1.99 6.58 4.52
N ILE A 111 -2.12 6.37 5.83
CA ILE A 111 -2.20 7.48 6.79
C ILE A 111 -0.78 7.99 7.10
N GLY A 112 0.16 7.07 7.36
CA GLY A 112 1.56 7.42 7.62
C GLY A 112 2.41 7.55 6.35
N PRO A 113 3.57 8.21 6.45
CA PRO A 113 4.54 8.31 5.35
C PRO A 113 5.33 7.01 5.12
N ASP A 114 5.21 6.04 6.02
CA ASP A 114 5.94 4.78 5.94
C ASP A 114 5.22 3.76 5.05
N VAL A 115 6.01 2.99 4.32
CA VAL A 115 5.52 1.92 3.44
C VAL A 115 5.40 0.65 4.26
N ALA A 116 4.20 0.07 4.29
CA ALA A 116 3.99 -1.20 4.97
C ALA A 116 4.85 -2.30 4.31
N PRO A 117 5.61 -3.10 5.10
CA PRO A 117 6.35 -4.22 4.55
C PRO A 117 5.39 -5.28 3.99
N ARG A 118 5.91 -6.12 3.09
CA ARG A 118 5.20 -7.30 2.59
C ARG A 118 4.76 -8.19 3.75
N GLU A 119 3.74 -9.02 3.52
CA GLU A 119 3.20 -9.90 4.56
C GLU A 119 4.19 -11.02 4.91
N PRO A 120 4.23 -11.53 6.16
CA PRO A 120 5.32 -12.40 6.63
C PRO A 120 5.39 -13.76 5.91
N TRP A 121 4.28 -14.19 5.32
CA TRP A 121 4.19 -15.42 4.55
C TRP A 121 4.75 -15.30 3.12
N ASP A 122 5.10 -14.09 2.68
CA ASP A 122 5.69 -13.88 1.35
C ASP A 122 7.02 -14.63 1.24
N LYS A 123 7.06 -15.58 0.30
CA LYS A 123 8.21 -16.47 0.09
C LYS A 123 9.41 -15.75 -0.51
N SER A 124 9.22 -14.57 -1.09
CA SER A 124 10.28 -13.75 -1.67
C SER A 124 11.05 -12.93 -0.64
N LEU A 125 10.63 -12.93 0.63
CA LEU A 125 11.36 -12.29 1.72
C LEU A 125 12.57 -13.12 2.14
N SER A 126 13.71 -12.46 2.30
CA SER A 126 14.86 -12.99 3.03
C SER A 126 14.50 -13.22 4.51
N PRO A 127 15.30 -14.00 5.27
CA PRO A 127 15.04 -14.23 6.68
C PRO A 127 14.94 -12.95 7.53
N SER A 128 15.76 -11.92 7.26
CA SER A 128 15.72 -10.65 7.98
C SER A 128 14.46 -9.84 7.66
N GLU A 129 14.12 -9.70 6.37
CA GLU A 129 12.90 -8.98 5.97
C GLU A 129 11.63 -9.67 6.48
N ARG A 130 11.65 -11.01 6.58
CA ARG A 130 10.54 -11.77 7.17
C ARG A 130 10.37 -11.46 8.65
N GLU A 131 11.46 -11.31 9.40
CA GLU A 131 11.38 -10.95 10.82
C GLU A 131 10.89 -9.51 11.01
N GLU A 132 11.41 -8.56 10.23
CA GLU A 132 10.90 -7.17 10.20
C GLU A 132 9.41 -7.12 9.88
N SER A 133 8.99 -7.90 8.89
CA SER A 133 7.58 -8.07 8.54
C SER A 133 6.78 -8.66 9.72
N ARG A 134 7.26 -9.71 10.39
CA ARG A 134 6.57 -10.28 11.57
C ARG A 134 6.39 -9.26 12.68
N VAL A 135 7.43 -8.49 13.00
CA VAL A 135 7.39 -7.45 14.05
C VAL A 135 6.40 -6.35 13.68
N PHE A 136 6.43 -5.89 12.42
CA PHE A 136 5.46 -4.91 11.95
C PHE A 136 4.03 -5.46 12.07
N TRP A 137 3.77 -6.64 11.51
CA TRP A 137 2.42 -7.21 11.45
C TRP A 137 1.92 -7.73 12.80
N SER A 138 2.74 -7.89 13.85
CA SER A 138 2.24 -8.22 15.19
C SER A 138 1.45 -7.07 15.84
N GLU A 139 1.61 -5.85 15.34
CA GLU A 139 0.97 -4.65 15.88
C GLU A 139 0.04 -3.94 14.88
N HIS A 140 0.05 -4.38 13.61
CA HIS A 140 -0.71 -3.77 12.53
C HIS A 140 -1.67 -4.76 11.89
N ALA A 141 -2.80 -4.27 11.37
CA ALA A 141 -3.76 -5.09 10.63
C ALA A 141 -4.40 -4.27 9.52
N LEU A 142 -4.95 -4.95 8.52
CA LEU A 142 -5.72 -4.33 7.45
C LEU A 142 -7.21 -4.30 7.81
N ALA A 143 -7.92 -3.25 7.42
CA ALA A 143 -9.36 -3.18 7.45
C ALA A 143 -9.96 -4.37 6.67
N GLN A 144 -11.04 -4.94 7.19
CA GLN A 144 -11.83 -5.89 6.42
C GLN A 144 -12.40 -5.22 5.17
N LEU A 145 -12.50 -6.00 4.09
CA LEU A 145 -12.84 -5.51 2.75
C LEU A 145 -14.25 -4.92 2.66
#